data_AF-A0A539ED55-F1
#
_entry.id   AF-A0A539ED55-F1
#
_cell.length_a   1.000
_cell.length_b   1.000
_cell.length_c   1.000
_cell.angle_alpha   90.00
_cell.angle_beta   90.00
_cell.angle_gamma   90.00
#
_symmetry.space_group_name_H-M   'P 1'
#
loop_
_entity.id
_entity.type
_entity.pdbx_description
1 polymer ?
#
loop_
_entity_poly.entity_id
_entity_poly.type
_entity_poly.pdbx_seq_one_letter_code
_entity_poly.pdbx_strand_id
1 'polypeptide(L)'
;MNLTELKKKPAAELIALAQSMGIEGMARMRKQDIIFAILKAHAKKGEDISGDGVLEILQDGFGFLRSADSSYLAGPDDIYVSPSQIRRLFRAAQSKQN
;
A
#
# COMPACT_ATOMS: atom_id res chain seq x y z
N MET A 1 -9.22 4.57 1.67
CA MET A 1 -9.18 3.12 1.29
C MET A 1 -7.83 2.49 1.67
N ASN A 2 -7.80 1.25 2.19
CA ASN A 2 -6.56 0.61 2.67
C ASN A 2 -6.04 -0.51 1.74
N LEU A 3 -4.74 -0.51 1.45
CA LEU A 3 -4.06 -1.48 0.58
C LEU A 3 -4.12 -2.92 1.13
N THR A 4 -3.82 -3.12 2.41
CA THR A 4 -3.80 -4.44 3.07
C THR A 4 -5.18 -5.09 3.07
N GLU A 5 -6.23 -4.31 3.31
CA GLU A 5 -7.61 -4.78 3.22
C GLU A 5 -7.98 -5.25 1.82
N LEU A 6 -7.57 -4.51 0.77
CA LEU A 6 -7.81 -4.91 -0.62
C LEU A 6 -7.06 -6.19 -0.98
N LYS A 7 -5.85 -6.40 -0.46
CA LYS A 7 -5.09 -7.64 -0.67
C LYS A 7 -5.80 -8.87 -0.10
N LYS A 8 -6.57 -8.72 0.98
CA LYS A 8 -7.31 -9.82 1.62
C LYS A 8 -8.61 -10.20 0.89
N LYS A 9 -9.14 -9.31 0.05
CA LYS A 9 -10.37 -9.57 -0.71
C LYS A 9 -10.16 -10.58 -1.85
N PRO A 10 -11.17 -11.41 -2.17
CA PRO A 10 -11.12 -12.27 -3.34
C PRO A 10 -11.16 -11.42 -4.63
N ALA A 11 -10.60 -11.94 -5.72
CA ALA A 11 -10.52 -11.22 -7.00
C ALA A 11 -11.90 -10.79 -7.52
N ALA A 12 -12.93 -11.60 -7.33
CA ALA A 12 -14.30 -11.29 -7.75
C ALA A 12 -14.85 -10.02 -7.05
N GLU A 13 -14.62 -9.87 -5.74
CA GLU A 13 -15.02 -8.65 -5.01
C GLU A 13 -14.26 -7.41 -5.49
N LEU A 14 -12.97 -7.57 -5.79
CA LEU A 14 -12.15 -6.46 -6.32
C LEU A 14 -12.64 -6.03 -7.70
N ILE A 15 -13.02 -6.98 -8.57
CA ILE A 15 -13.59 -6.67 -9.88
C ILE A 15 -14.92 -5.92 -9.72
N ALA A 16 -15.79 -6.37 -8.82
CA ALA A 16 -17.07 -5.70 -8.56
C ALA A 16 -16.87 -4.27 -8.00
N LEU A 17 -15.90 -4.08 -7.11
CA LEU A 17 -15.53 -2.75 -6.60
C LEU A 17 -14.96 -1.86 -7.70
N ALA A 18 -14.09 -2.40 -8.57
CA ALA A 18 -13.56 -1.66 -9.70
C ALA A 18 -14.70 -1.19 -10.63
N GLN A 19 -15.65 -2.07 -10.94
CA GLN A 19 -16.83 -1.75 -11.76
C GLN A 19 -17.71 -0.67 -11.12
N SER A 20 -17.97 -0.72 -9.81
CA SER A 20 -18.76 0.32 -9.13
C SER A 20 -18.06 1.69 -9.12
N MET A 21 -16.74 1.70 -9.32
CA MET A 21 -15.94 2.91 -9.49
C MET A 21 -15.80 3.37 -10.96
N GLY A 22 -16.45 2.69 -11.90
CA GLY A 22 -16.38 2.98 -13.34
C GLY A 22 -15.09 2.47 -14.02
N ILE A 23 -14.41 1.49 -13.41
CA ILE A 23 -13.21 0.86 -13.97
C ILE A 23 -13.63 -0.46 -14.64
N GLU A 24 -13.57 -0.50 -15.96
CA GLU A 24 -13.95 -1.66 -16.77
C GLU A 24 -12.74 -2.49 -17.22
N GLY A 25 -12.99 -3.69 -17.77
CA GLY A 25 -11.94 -4.52 -18.38
C GLY A 25 -11.05 -5.29 -17.39
N MET A 26 -11.38 -5.30 -16.10
CA MET A 26 -10.50 -5.84 -15.05
C MET A 26 -10.53 -7.38 -14.89
N ALA A 27 -11.47 -8.08 -15.52
CA ALA A 27 -11.69 -9.52 -15.30
C ALA A 27 -10.51 -10.42 -15.69
N ARG A 28 -9.62 -9.98 -16.59
CA ARG A 28 -8.42 -10.74 -17.04
C ARG A 28 -7.12 -10.20 -16.44
N MET A 29 -7.18 -9.17 -15.61
CA MET A 29 -6.00 -8.54 -15.04
C MET A 29 -5.49 -9.30 -13.82
N ARG A 30 -4.20 -9.14 -13.48
CA ARG A 30 -3.68 -9.70 -12.23
C ARG A 30 -4.31 -8.97 -11.06
N LYS A 31 -4.52 -9.67 -9.94
CA LYS A 31 -5.09 -9.09 -8.72
C LYS A 31 -4.39 -7.79 -8.29
N GLN A 32 -3.06 -7.72 -8.42
CA GLN A 32 -2.27 -6.53 -8.13
C GLN A 32 -2.65 -5.33 -9.02
N ASP A 33 -2.80 -5.54 -10.33
CA ASP A 33 -3.19 -4.48 -11.27
C ASP A 33 -4.59 -3.94 -10.94
N ILE A 34 -5.51 -4.83 -10.52
CA ILE A 34 -6.87 -4.46 -10.10
C ILE A 34 -6.82 -3.57 -8.86
N ILE A 35 -6.07 -3.98 -7.84
CA ILE A 35 -5.90 -3.20 -6.60
C ILE A 35 -5.31 -1.82 -6.90
N PHE A 36 -4.29 -1.76 -7.77
CA PHE A 36 -3.64 -0.49 -8.13
C PHE A 36 -4.59 0.45 -8.87
N ALA A 37 -5.41 -0.08 -9.79
CA ALA A 37 -6.41 0.70 -10.49
C ALA A 37 -7.47 1.29 -9.54
N ILE A 38 -7.96 0.48 -8.60
CA ILE A 38 -8.92 0.91 -7.57
C ILE A 38 -8.32 2.04 -6.71
N LEU A 39 -7.12 1.84 -6.17
CA LEU A 39 -6.44 2.84 -5.34
C LEU A 39 -6.20 4.14 -6.10
N LYS A 40 -5.76 4.04 -7.37
CA LYS A 40 -5.56 5.21 -8.24
C LYS A 40 -6.86 5.96 -8.50
N ALA A 41 -7.97 5.25 -8.74
CA ALA A 41 -9.27 5.87 -8.95
C ALA A 41 -9.79 6.56 -7.67
N HIS A 42 -9.59 5.96 -6.50
CA HIS A 42 -9.97 6.55 -5.22
C HIS A 42 -9.15 7.81 -4.90
N ALA A 43 -7.82 7.73 -5.04
CA ALA A 43 -6.94 8.87 -4.82
C ALA A 43 -7.23 10.03 -5.79
N LYS A 44 -7.62 9.74 -7.05
CA LYS A 44 -8.05 10.76 -8.02
C LYS A 44 -9.31 11.51 -7.61
N LYS A 45 -10.17 10.93 -6.76
CA LYS A 45 -11.34 11.61 -6.18
C LYS A 45 -10.95 12.54 -5.01
N GLY A 46 -9.67 12.58 -4.63
CA GLY A 46 -9.19 13.33 -3.48
C GLY A 46 -9.39 12.62 -2.15
N GLU A 47 -9.72 11.33 -2.18
CA GLU A 47 -9.91 10.52 -0.97
C GLU A 47 -8.60 9.87 -0.54
N ASP A 48 -8.39 9.80 0.78
CA ASP A 48 -7.16 9.28 1.36
C ASP A 48 -6.99 7.77 1.12
N ILE A 49 -5.77 7.39 0.74
CA ILE A 49 -5.33 6.00 0.68
C ILE A 49 -4.38 5.72 1.85
N SER A 50 -4.51 4.53 2.43
CA SER A 50 -3.65 4.06 3.50
C SER A 50 -3.09 2.69 3.19
N GLY A 51 -2.01 2.34 3.89
CA GLY A 51 -1.40 1.03 3.83
C GLY A 51 -0.49 0.85 5.04
N ASP A 52 -0.24 -0.40 5.38
CA ASP A 52 0.49 -0.81 6.57
C ASP A 52 1.48 -1.92 6.22
N GLY A 53 2.47 -2.07 7.08
CA GLY A 53 3.54 -3.05 6.91
C GLY A 53 4.66 -2.81 7.91
N VAL A 54 5.65 -3.68 7.87
CA VAL A 54 6.86 -3.57 8.68
C VAL A 54 7.91 -2.80 7.88
N LEU A 55 8.45 -1.73 8.48
CA LEU A 55 9.47 -0.91 7.86
C LEU A 55 10.81 -1.66 7.82
N GLU A 56 11.30 -1.94 6.62
CA GLU A 56 12.67 -2.38 6.36
C GLU A 56 13.48 -1.19 5.83
N ILE A 57 14.62 -0.88 6.47
CA ILE A 57 15.52 0.22 6.09
C ILE A 57 16.73 -0.37 5.38
N LEU A 58 17.04 0.12 4.18
CA LEU A 58 18.19 -0.31 3.38
C LEU A 58 19.42 0.57 3.67
N GLN A 59 20.59 0.15 3.16
CA GLN A 59 21.88 0.81 3.44
C GLN A 59 21.90 2.30 3.07
N ASP A 60 21.19 2.69 2.02
CA ASP A 60 21.09 4.08 1.56
C ASP A 60 20.12 4.95 2.40
N GLY A 61 19.54 4.38 3.46
CA GLY A 61 18.70 5.07 4.43
C GLY A 61 17.26 5.32 3.98
N PHE A 62 16.84 4.85 2.81
CA PHE A 62 15.43 4.71 2.44
C PHE A 62 14.92 3.32 2.83
N GLY A 63 13.61 3.11 2.77
CA GLY A 63 13.03 1.84 3.16
C GLY A 63 11.72 1.52 2.46
N PHE A 64 11.20 0.34 2.77
CA PHE A 64 9.91 -0.13 2.29
C PHE A 64 9.08 -0.68 3.45
N LEU A 65 7.77 -0.44 3.44
CA LEU A 65 6.84 -1.18 4.28
C LEU A 65 6.55 -2.52 3.61
N ARG A 66 7.04 -3.60 4.21
CA ARG A 66 6.83 -4.97 3.75
C ARG A 66 5.56 -5.56 4.36
N SER A 67 4.84 -6.36 3.58
CA SER A 67 3.66 -7.08 4.05
C SER A 67 4.03 -8.36 4.80
N ALA A 68 3.33 -8.63 5.92
CA ALA A 68 3.40 -9.91 6.61
C ALA A 68 2.89 -11.07 5.73
N ASP A 69 1.89 -10.81 4.89
CA ASP A 69 1.32 -11.81 3.96
C ASP A 69 2.34 -12.29 2.93
N SER A 70 3.36 -11.47 2.63
CA SER A 70 4.45 -11.80 1.70
C SER A 70 5.69 -12.33 2.43
N SER A 71 5.57 -12.75 3.71
CA SER A 71 6.71 -13.16 4.55
C SER A 71 7.83 -12.12 4.61
N TYR A 72 7.46 -10.84 4.51
CA TYR A 72 8.38 -9.69 4.45
C TYR A 72 9.37 -9.69 3.27
N LEU A 73 9.11 -10.51 2.25
CA LEU A 73 9.89 -10.51 1.01
C LEU A 73 9.55 -9.29 0.17
N ALA A 74 10.51 -8.89 -0.67
CA ALA A 74 10.32 -7.80 -1.60
C ALA A 74 9.18 -8.09 -2.60
N GLY A 75 8.21 -7.19 -2.63
CA GLY A 75 7.03 -7.26 -3.46
C GLY A 75 6.85 -5.99 -4.31
N PRO A 76 6.16 -6.11 -5.46
CA PRO A 76 5.83 -4.96 -6.31
C PRO A 76 4.82 -3.98 -5.66
N ASP A 77 4.23 -4.39 -4.55
CA ASP A 77 3.21 -3.69 -3.78
C ASP A 77 3.74 -3.16 -2.44
N ASP A 78 5.06 -3.10 -2.29
CA ASP A 78 5.73 -2.50 -1.13
C ASP A 78 5.64 -0.98 -1.17
N ILE A 79 5.42 -0.39 0.01
CA ILE A 79 5.24 1.06 0.12
C ILE A 79 6.58 1.72 0.40
N TYR A 80 7.05 2.52 -0.55
CA TYR A 80 8.29 3.28 -0.39
C TYR A 80 8.19 4.29 0.76
N VAL A 81 9.26 4.38 1.55
CA VAL A 81 9.43 5.36 2.62
C VAL A 81 10.76 6.08 2.42
N SER A 82 10.69 7.41 2.29
CA SER A 82 11.87 8.24 2.08
C SER A 82 12.73 8.34 3.35
N PRO A 83 14.04 8.60 3.21
CA PRO A 83 14.93 8.82 4.35
C PRO A 83 14.45 9.95 5.28
N SER A 84 13.80 10.98 4.72
CA SER A 84 13.26 12.11 5.48
C SER A 84 12.11 11.70 6.42
N GLN A 85 11.20 10.85 5.93
CA GLN A 85 10.09 10.30 6.72
C GLN A 85 10.61 9.42 7.84
N ILE A 86 11.60 8.55 7.54
CA ILE A 86 12.26 7.66 8.52
C ILE A 86 12.91 8.48 9.65
N ARG A 87 13.72 9.49 9.31
CA ARG A 87 14.35 10.38 10.31
C ARG A 87 13.32 11.09 11.18
N ARG A 88 12.23 11.58 10.59
CA ARG A 88 11.16 12.26 11.34
C ARG A 88 10.47 11.33 12.33
N LEU A 89 10.18 10.09 11.92
CA LEU A 89 9.56 9.07 12.77
C LEU A 89 10.43 8.76 14.00
N PHE A 90 11.72 8.50 13.82
CA PHE A 90 12.61 8.18 14.93
C PHE A 90 12.80 9.34 15.92
N ARG A 91 12.88 10.59 15.42
CA ARG A 91 12.92 11.77 16.30
C ARG A 91 11.68 11.89 17.18
N ALA A 92 10.50 11.69 16.59
CA ALA A 92 9.23 11.74 17.32
C ALA A 92 9.08 10.60 18.35
N ALA A 93 9.69 9.44 18.11
CA ALA A 93 9.68 8.34 19.06
C ALA A 93 10.55 8.63 20.29
N GLN A 94 11.73 9.24 20.10
CA GLN A 94 12.63 9.61 21.19
C GLN A 94 12.05 10.73 22.08
N SER A 95 11.32 11.69 21.51
CA SER A 95 10.69 12.76 22.29
C SER A 95 9.52 12.31 23.16
N LYS A 96 8.99 11.09 22.98
CA LYS A 96 7.93 10.53 23.83
C LYS A 96 8.46 9.71 25.00
N GLN A 97 9.78 9.47 25.04
CA GLN A 97 10.43 8.72 26.13
C GLN A 97 11.11 9.64 27.16
N ASN A 98 11.10 10.95 26.92
CA ASN A 98 11.53 12.00 27.85
C ASN A 98 10.32 12.82 28.29
#